data_AF-A0A7S3NVK9-F1
#
_entry.id   AF-A0A7S3NVK9-F1
#
_cell.length_a   1.000
_cell.length_b   1.000
_cell.length_c   1.000
_cell.angle_alpha   90.00
_cell.angle_beta   90.00
_cell.angle_gamma   90.00
#
_symmetry.space_group_name_H-M   'P 1'
#
loop_
_entity.id
_entity.type
_entity.pdbx_description
1 polymer ?
#
loop_
_entity_poly.entity_id
_entity_poly.type
_entity_poly.pdbx_seq_one_letter_code
_entity_poly.pdbx_strand_id
1 'polypeptide(L)'
;MVDAREILIPRFTYVKEIEPRTKLESVILGYSNSKEAIRVSQGISECIPDLEVYKSENEKLKFTNVKNLYGIMGVIKRDTREYLLLIEECSIMGQVLKCNIFRVDQILVVPLQHEENKEDIEHTELIKGLVNDKAFYFSYNYNLTYSLQSNVNRILVPEESKGLQKKGSSEEYWSNYEEDLVFNRVLLSEFDTNTSEQLWSFIVPIIYGYVFVHSLHFDQNKADLVLISRKDCNRLGRRFVSRGLDEEGNASNFVETEHIIVHYEEESYRIASYVQTRGSIPLFWTQTPTLKYGPKLGISTDDTKNKAAAEKHFAKNIDKYGDHVLINLIDKKGSQDKIGTAFTKLVKNLKNDRLHYEWFDFHGECKKMKWENLSKLIKNIQEKVDEQNYFMARLDYAFDQKEKLSQSSC
;
A
#
# COMPACT_ATOMS: atom_id res chain seq x y z
N MET A 1 14.78 20.21 22.37
CA MET A 1 14.10 18.92 22.61
C MET A 1 12.62 19.19 22.68
N VAL A 2 11.90 19.02 21.57
CA VAL A 2 10.43 18.88 21.62
C VAL A 2 10.21 17.42 22.03
N ASP A 3 9.49 17.22 23.13
CA ASP A 3 9.16 15.88 23.64
C ASP A 3 8.47 15.07 22.53
N ALA A 4 8.97 13.89 22.22
CA ALA A 4 8.38 13.00 21.20
C ALA A 4 6.94 12.55 21.56
N ARG A 5 6.44 12.96 22.72
CA ARG A 5 5.08 12.75 23.22
C ARG A 5 4.07 13.81 22.76
N GLU A 6 4.49 14.97 22.24
CA GLU A 6 3.57 15.89 21.55
C GLU A 6 3.41 15.46 20.09
N ILE A 7 2.69 14.35 19.91
CA ILE A 7 2.32 13.86 18.59
C ILE A 7 1.30 14.86 18.03
N LEU A 8 1.72 15.69 17.07
CA LEU A 8 0.81 16.46 16.23
C LEU A 8 0.01 15.47 15.37
N ILE A 9 -1.12 15.02 15.91
CA ILE A 9 -2.15 14.30 15.17
C ILE A 9 -3.01 15.38 14.52
N PRO A 10 -3.04 15.51 13.18
CA PRO A 10 -4.06 16.34 12.54
C PRO A 10 -5.42 15.76 12.92
N ARG A 11 -6.14 16.48 13.79
CA ARG A 11 -7.48 16.10 14.24
C ARG A 11 -8.49 16.92 13.48
N PHE A 12 -9.29 16.23 12.67
CA PHE A 12 -10.41 16.83 11.98
C PHE A 12 -11.65 16.78 12.86
N THR A 13 -12.48 17.80 12.74
CA THR A 13 -13.79 17.88 13.39
C THR A 13 -14.87 17.47 12.39
N TYR A 14 -15.75 16.59 12.84
CA TYR A 14 -16.95 16.12 12.13
C TYR A 14 -18.19 16.87 12.61
N VAL A 15 -19.00 17.41 11.68
CA VAL A 15 -20.40 17.78 11.94
C VAL A 15 -21.31 17.31 10.83
N LYS A 16 -22.39 16.66 11.24
CA LYS A 16 -23.52 16.29 10.38
C LYS A 16 -24.51 17.45 10.35
N GLU A 17 -24.69 18.05 9.18
CA GLU A 17 -25.68 19.10 8.95
C GLU A 17 -26.78 18.56 8.04
N ILE A 18 -28.03 18.71 8.46
CA ILE A 18 -29.21 18.37 7.65
C ILE A 18 -29.73 19.68 7.06
N GLU A 19 -29.69 19.80 5.74
CA GLU A 19 -30.12 21.03 5.08
C GLU A 19 -31.66 21.17 5.16
N PRO A 20 -32.20 22.24 5.77
CA PRO A 20 -33.62 22.31 6.15
C PRO A 20 -34.62 22.28 4.98
N ARG A 21 -34.17 22.62 3.76
CA ARG A 21 -35.03 22.75 2.57
C ARG A 21 -34.99 21.53 1.65
N THR A 22 -33.82 20.93 1.47
CA THR A 22 -33.59 19.81 0.56
C THR A 22 -33.65 18.47 1.28
N LYS A 23 -33.57 18.46 2.62
CA LYS A 23 -33.35 17.26 3.43
C LYS A 23 -32.09 16.49 2.99
N LEU A 24 -31.10 17.14 2.39
CA LEU A 24 -29.83 16.49 2.07
C LEU A 24 -28.93 16.53 3.30
N GLU A 25 -28.25 15.40 3.55
CA GLU A 25 -27.24 15.32 4.60
C GLU A 25 -25.91 15.79 4.05
N SER A 26 -25.26 16.70 4.78
CA SER A 26 -23.92 17.18 4.46
C SER A 26 -22.98 17.01 5.65
N VAL A 27 -21.74 16.66 5.37
CA VAL A 27 -20.70 16.43 6.37
C VAL A 27 -19.68 17.55 6.26
N ILE A 28 -19.50 18.32 7.32
CA ILE A 28 -18.46 19.34 7.37
C ILE A 28 -17.24 18.77 8.10
N LEU A 29 -16.10 18.79 7.42
CA LEU A 29 -14.79 18.36 7.89
C LEU A 29 -13.87 19.58 8.01
N GLY A 30 -13.43 19.93 9.22
CA GLY A 30 -12.55 21.08 9.41
C GLY A 30 -11.55 20.89 10.53
N TYR A 31 -10.42 21.60 10.48
CA TYR A 31 -9.53 21.69 11.64
C TYR A 31 -10.18 22.58 12.71
N SER A 32 -10.11 22.19 13.98
CA SER A 32 -10.74 22.92 15.09
C SER A 32 -10.30 24.39 15.24
N ASN A 33 -9.16 24.75 14.65
CA ASN A 33 -8.60 26.11 14.65
C ASN A 33 -8.57 26.78 13.26
N SER A 34 -9.15 26.17 12.23
CA SER A 34 -9.21 26.72 10.87
C SER A 34 -10.51 27.51 10.64
N LYS A 35 -10.43 28.55 9.81
CA LYS A 35 -11.61 29.25 9.26
C LYS A 35 -12.18 28.56 8.02
N GLU A 36 -11.46 27.58 7.51
CA GLU A 36 -11.78 26.80 6.31
C GLU A 36 -12.10 25.35 6.71
N ALA A 37 -13.20 24.84 6.16
CA ALA A 37 -13.65 23.46 6.29
C ALA A 37 -14.13 22.95 4.92
N ILE A 38 -14.35 21.65 4.81
CA ILE A 38 -14.82 20.98 3.61
C ILE A 38 -16.21 20.44 3.90
N ARG A 39 -17.20 20.91 3.15
CA ARG A 39 -18.55 20.34 3.16
C ARG A 39 -18.60 19.26 2.09
N VAL A 40 -18.95 18.04 2.49
CA VAL A 40 -19.19 16.88 1.64
C VAL A 40 -20.70 16.64 1.64
N SER A 41 -21.38 16.85 0.53
CA SER A 41 -22.81 16.60 0.37
C SER A 41 -23.09 15.60 -0.75
N GLN A 42 -24.30 15.07 -0.80
CA GLN A 42 -24.75 14.25 -1.92
C GLN A 42 -24.77 15.06 -3.23
N GLY A 43 -24.24 14.50 -4.31
CA GLY A 43 -24.28 15.11 -5.64
C GLY A 43 -25.67 15.27 -6.21
N ILE A 44 -25.99 16.47 -6.70
CA ILE A 44 -27.30 16.77 -7.32
C ILE A 44 -27.40 16.20 -8.76
N SER A 45 -26.28 15.98 -9.45
CA SER A 45 -26.21 15.31 -10.75
C SER A 45 -24.99 14.38 -10.79
N GLU A 46 -25.19 13.13 -11.20
CA GLU A 46 -24.16 12.12 -11.51
C GLU A 46 -23.56 11.30 -10.35
N CYS A 47 -24.14 11.30 -9.14
CA CYS A 47 -23.64 10.49 -8.03
C CYS A 47 -22.15 10.75 -7.76
N ILE A 48 -21.77 12.02 -7.63
CA ILE A 48 -20.44 12.50 -7.24
C ILE A 48 -20.66 13.29 -5.95
N PRO A 49 -19.95 13.06 -4.84
CA PRO A 49 -20.11 13.89 -3.66
C PRO A 49 -19.78 15.36 -4.00
N ASP A 50 -20.72 16.25 -3.74
CA ASP A 50 -20.51 17.69 -3.90
C ASP A 50 -19.56 18.16 -2.79
N LEU A 51 -18.43 18.75 -3.20
CA LEU A 51 -17.37 19.20 -2.30
C LEU A 51 -17.27 20.72 -2.35
N GLU A 52 -17.68 21.37 -1.27
CA GLU A 52 -17.60 22.82 -1.15
C GLU A 52 -16.59 23.22 -0.08
N VAL A 53 -15.68 24.14 -0.43
CA VAL A 53 -14.82 24.79 0.56
C VAL A 53 -15.69 25.76 1.35
N TYR A 54 -16.02 25.38 2.58
CA TYR A 54 -16.77 26.22 3.50
C TYR A 54 -15.82 27.21 4.17
N LYS A 55 -16.00 28.51 3.92
CA LYS A 55 -15.30 29.59 4.62
C LYS A 55 -16.26 30.27 5.58
N SER A 56 -15.97 30.20 6.88
CA SER A 56 -16.74 30.97 7.86
C SER A 56 -16.34 32.45 7.79
N GLU A 57 -17.28 33.33 7.45
CA GLU A 57 -17.00 34.75 7.29
C GLU A 57 -16.78 35.50 8.61
N ASN A 58 -17.29 35.03 9.77
CA ASN A 58 -17.27 35.85 10.99
C ASN A 58 -17.00 35.18 12.37
N GLU A 59 -16.89 33.86 12.52
CA GLU A 59 -16.42 33.22 13.78
C GLU A 59 -15.67 31.90 13.52
N LYS A 60 -14.83 31.45 14.47
CA LYS A 60 -14.33 30.07 14.48
C LYS A 60 -15.53 29.12 14.42
N LEU A 61 -15.47 28.10 13.56
CA LEU A 61 -16.54 27.12 13.41
C LEU A 61 -16.85 26.45 14.77
N LYS A 62 -18.03 26.73 15.34
CA LYS A 62 -18.53 26.09 16.57
C LYS A 62 -19.32 24.85 16.17
N PHE A 63 -18.60 23.75 16.08
CA PHE A 63 -19.16 22.45 15.82
C PHE A 63 -19.82 21.86 17.09
N THR A 64 -21.07 21.39 16.99
CA THR A 64 -21.72 20.59 18.05
C THR A 64 -21.55 19.11 17.69
N ASN A 65 -21.21 18.25 18.67
CA ASN A 65 -20.79 16.84 18.48
C ASN A 65 -19.46 16.64 17.72
N VAL A 66 -18.40 17.29 18.19
CA VAL A 66 -17.03 17.14 17.67
C VAL A 66 -16.50 15.72 17.89
N LYS A 67 -16.32 14.98 16.80
CA LYS A 67 -15.53 13.74 16.79
C LYS A 67 -14.18 14.01 16.14
N ASN A 68 -13.10 13.55 16.77
CA ASN A 68 -11.76 13.62 16.19
C ASN A 68 -11.62 12.51 15.16
N LEU A 69 -11.22 12.87 13.94
CA LEU A 69 -10.93 11.93 12.87
C LEU A 69 -9.48 12.06 12.42
N TYR A 70 -8.97 11.02 11.78
CA TYR A 70 -7.57 10.90 11.34
C TYR A 70 -7.39 11.09 9.83
N GLY A 71 -8.48 11.06 9.04
CA GLY A 71 -8.44 11.30 7.60
C GLY A 71 -9.62 10.68 6.86
N ILE A 72 -9.71 11.00 5.57
CA ILE A 72 -10.66 10.42 4.63
C ILE A 72 -10.05 9.16 4.04
N MET A 73 -10.74 8.03 4.21
CA MET A 73 -10.36 6.76 3.59
C MET A 73 -10.90 6.66 2.17
N GLY A 74 -12.06 7.25 1.88
CA GLY A 74 -12.63 7.35 0.54
C GLY A 74 -14.15 7.27 0.53
N VAL A 75 -14.73 7.03 -0.64
CA VAL A 75 -16.18 6.89 -0.83
C VAL A 75 -16.49 5.54 -1.47
N ILE A 76 -17.50 4.85 -0.96
CA ILE A 76 -18.04 3.62 -1.58
C ILE A 76 -19.41 3.92 -2.18
N LYS A 77 -19.56 3.54 -3.45
CA LYS A 77 -20.84 3.60 -4.17
C LYS A 77 -21.47 2.21 -4.28
N ARG A 78 -22.75 2.11 -3.94
CA ARG A 78 -23.56 0.89 -4.09
C ARG A 78 -24.93 1.27 -4.62
N ASP A 79 -25.22 0.88 -5.86
CA ASP A 79 -26.46 1.17 -6.56
C ASP A 79 -26.76 2.68 -6.61
N THR A 80 -27.70 3.17 -5.81
CA THR A 80 -28.04 4.60 -5.70
C THR A 80 -27.47 5.26 -4.45
N ARG A 81 -26.62 4.56 -3.68
CA ARG A 81 -26.15 4.96 -2.35
C ARG A 81 -24.66 5.24 -2.29
N GLU A 82 -24.34 6.23 -1.46
CA GLU A 82 -22.98 6.72 -1.24
C GLU A 82 -22.66 6.70 0.25
N TYR A 83 -21.52 6.10 0.58
CA TYR A 83 -21.02 6.01 1.94
C TYR A 83 -19.63 6.64 2.01
N LEU A 84 -19.50 7.69 2.81
CA LEU A 84 -18.23 8.33 3.13
C LEU A 84 -17.51 7.55 4.22
N LEU A 85 -16.25 7.18 3.98
CA LEU A 85 -15.42 6.43 4.91
C LEU A 85 -14.41 7.36 5.57
N LEU A 86 -14.46 7.43 6.89
CA LEU A 86 -13.60 8.28 7.71
C LEU A 86 -12.82 7.42 8.71
N ILE A 87 -11.54 7.71 8.90
CA ILE A 87 -10.71 7.01 9.88
C ILE A 87 -11.03 7.56 11.26
N GLU A 88 -11.65 6.73 12.10
CA GLU A 88 -12.14 7.10 13.43
C GLU A 88 -11.09 6.83 14.52
N GLU A 89 -10.52 5.63 14.52
CA GLU A 89 -9.52 5.22 15.50
C GLU A 89 -8.31 4.62 14.80
N CYS A 90 -7.12 4.92 15.34
CA CYS A 90 -5.88 4.30 14.88
C CYS A 90 -4.92 4.05 16.05
N SER A 91 -4.09 3.02 15.89
CA SER A 91 -3.00 2.68 16.80
C SER A 91 -1.67 3.07 16.18
N ILE A 92 -0.76 3.63 16.98
CA ILE A 92 0.62 3.86 16.56
C ILE A 92 1.36 2.53 16.60
N MET A 93 1.91 2.12 15.47
CA MET A 93 2.66 0.86 15.34
C MET A 93 4.15 1.03 15.64
N GLY A 94 4.66 2.25 15.50
CA GLY A 94 6.07 2.58 15.70
C GLY A 94 6.47 3.76 14.83
N GLN A 95 7.78 3.97 14.72
CA GLN A 95 8.36 5.04 13.92
C GLN A 95 9.36 4.50 12.91
N VAL A 96 9.41 5.13 11.74
CA VAL A 96 10.47 4.94 10.74
C VAL A 96 11.03 6.32 10.43
N LEU A 97 12.33 6.52 10.64
CA LEU A 97 12.99 7.84 10.48
C LEU A 97 12.25 8.98 11.22
N LYS A 98 11.81 8.72 12.46
CA LYS A 98 11.00 9.64 13.30
C LYS A 98 9.59 9.95 12.75
N CYS A 99 9.16 9.31 11.66
CA CYS A 99 7.80 9.42 11.15
C CYS A 99 6.92 8.32 11.75
N ASN A 100 5.77 8.69 12.31
CA ASN A 100 4.85 7.74 12.94
C ASN A 100 4.11 6.92 11.88
N ILE A 101 4.03 5.60 12.09
CA ILE A 101 3.17 4.71 11.31
C ILE A 101 1.93 4.36 12.13
N PHE A 102 0.77 4.51 11.50
CA PHE A 102 -0.54 4.27 12.10
C PHE A 102 -1.18 3.04 11.47
N ARG A 103 -1.88 2.25 12.28
CA ARG A 103 -2.80 1.19 11.85
C ARG A 103 -4.22 1.69 12.03
N VAL A 104 -5.05 1.54 11.00
CA VAL A 104 -6.49 1.83 11.09
C VAL A 104 -7.15 0.75 11.95
N ASP A 105 -7.78 1.15 13.06
CA ASP A 105 -8.48 0.25 13.97
C ASP A 105 -9.99 0.30 13.78
N GLN A 106 -10.54 1.50 13.54
CA GLN A 106 -11.97 1.70 13.29
C GLN A 106 -12.20 2.75 12.21
N ILE A 107 -13.27 2.53 11.43
CA ILE A 107 -13.76 3.48 10.45
C ILE A 107 -15.18 3.89 10.79
N LEU A 108 -15.45 5.19 10.63
CA LEU A 108 -16.78 5.75 10.64
C LEU A 108 -17.32 5.72 9.21
N VAL A 109 -18.43 5.04 9.02
CA VAL A 109 -19.15 4.98 7.74
C VAL A 109 -20.34 5.92 7.86
N VAL A 110 -20.35 6.95 7.01
CA VAL A 110 -21.41 7.97 7.00
C VAL A 110 -22.21 7.80 5.70
N PRO A 111 -23.46 7.32 5.75
CA PRO A 111 -24.34 7.38 4.59
C PRO A 111 -24.60 8.85 4.25
N LEU A 112 -24.49 9.24 2.98
CA LEU A 112 -24.74 10.61 2.53
C LEU A 112 -26.22 10.89 2.24
N GLN A 113 -27.11 9.99 2.66
CA GLN A 113 -28.54 9.99 2.33
C GLN A 113 -29.39 10.13 3.58
N HIS A 114 -30.55 10.77 3.43
CA HIS A 114 -31.42 11.14 4.55
C HIS A 114 -32.28 10.00 5.11
N GLU A 115 -32.52 8.92 4.37
CA GLU A 115 -33.36 7.82 4.84
C GLU A 115 -32.53 6.57 5.11
N GLU A 116 -32.12 6.39 6.37
CA GLU A 116 -31.54 5.12 6.83
C GLU A 116 -32.59 4.00 6.73
N ASN A 117 -32.35 3.02 5.88
CA ASN A 117 -33.15 1.80 5.84
C ASN A 117 -32.42 0.62 6.49
N LYS A 118 -33.11 -0.52 6.65
CA LYS A 118 -32.51 -1.72 7.25
C LYS A 118 -31.29 -2.24 6.47
N GLU A 119 -31.28 -2.09 5.14
CA GLU A 119 -30.17 -2.51 4.29
C GLU A 119 -28.93 -1.62 4.49
N ASP A 120 -29.11 -0.33 4.81
CA ASP A 120 -27.99 0.58 5.11
C ASP A 120 -27.24 0.18 6.37
N ILE A 121 -27.97 -0.30 7.38
CA ILE A 121 -27.37 -0.81 8.60
C ILE A 121 -26.52 -2.04 8.28
N GLU A 122 -27.06 -2.99 7.50
CA GLU A 122 -26.34 -4.21 7.11
C GLU A 122 -25.10 -3.88 6.26
N HIS A 123 -25.21 -2.97 5.28
CA HIS A 123 -24.08 -2.53 4.47
C HIS A 123 -23.02 -1.81 5.29
N THR A 124 -23.44 -0.92 6.19
CA THR A 124 -22.53 -0.18 7.07
C THR A 124 -21.74 -1.13 7.95
N GLU A 125 -22.38 -2.15 8.52
CA GLU A 125 -21.69 -3.16 9.33
C GLU A 125 -20.72 -4.02 8.50
N LEU A 126 -21.09 -4.38 7.26
CA LEU A 126 -20.19 -5.08 6.35
C LEU A 126 -18.94 -4.24 6.01
N ILE A 127 -19.12 -2.94 5.74
CA ILE A 127 -18.03 -2.02 5.40
C ILE A 127 -17.13 -1.80 6.61
N LYS A 128 -17.69 -1.56 7.81
CA LYS A 128 -16.92 -1.49 9.06
C LYS A 128 -16.10 -2.76 9.28
N GLY A 129 -16.65 -3.91 8.89
CA GLY A 129 -15.96 -5.19 8.96
C GLY A 129 -14.66 -5.29 8.15
N LEU A 130 -14.43 -4.39 7.19
CA LEU A 130 -13.22 -4.36 6.36
C LEU A 130 -11.95 -4.25 7.23
N VAL A 131 -11.96 -3.41 8.25
CA VAL A 131 -10.76 -3.11 9.07
C VAL A 131 -10.50 -4.13 10.19
N ASN A 132 -11.40 -5.10 10.37
CA ASN A 132 -11.27 -6.13 11.42
C ASN A 132 -10.00 -6.98 11.30
N ASP A 133 -9.50 -7.16 10.07
CA ASP A 133 -8.28 -7.92 9.78
C ASP A 133 -7.00 -7.16 10.17
N LYS A 134 -7.10 -5.89 10.61
CA LYS A 134 -5.97 -5.08 11.09
C LYS A 134 -4.82 -4.95 10.08
N ALA A 135 -5.16 -4.91 8.80
CA ALA A 135 -4.23 -4.96 7.68
C ALA A 135 -4.01 -3.60 6.98
N PHE A 136 -4.57 -2.52 7.50
CA PHE A 136 -4.52 -1.19 6.89
C PHE A 136 -3.61 -0.26 7.67
N TYR A 137 -2.64 0.35 6.96
CA TYR A 137 -1.64 1.22 7.57
C TYR A 137 -1.43 2.48 6.74
N PHE A 138 -1.12 3.58 7.41
CA PHE A 138 -0.80 4.86 6.79
C PHE A 138 0.25 5.63 7.61
N SER A 139 0.83 6.65 7.02
CA SER A 139 1.61 7.67 7.72
C SER A 139 1.41 9.01 7.03
N TYR A 140 1.38 10.08 7.80
CA TYR A 140 1.26 11.44 7.26
C TYR A 140 2.57 11.95 6.63
N ASN A 141 3.71 11.48 7.15
CA ASN A 141 5.02 12.08 6.85
C ASN A 141 6.01 11.08 6.23
N TYR A 142 5.62 9.82 6.11
CA TYR A 142 6.43 8.79 5.47
C TYR A 142 5.58 8.09 4.42
N ASN A 143 6.02 8.10 3.16
CA ASN A 143 5.26 7.40 2.16
C ASN A 143 5.50 5.88 2.27
N LEU A 144 4.52 5.19 2.85
CA LEU A 144 4.53 3.74 2.98
C LEU A 144 4.48 3.01 1.65
N THR A 145 3.96 3.59 0.57
CA THR A 145 3.86 2.93 -0.73
C THR A 145 5.22 2.75 -1.39
N TYR A 146 6.20 3.58 -1.04
CA TYR A 146 7.56 3.47 -1.54
C TYR A 146 8.42 2.60 -0.61
N SER A 147 9.43 1.96 -1.19
CA SER A 147 10.55 1.45 -0.42
C SER A 147 11.34 2.60 0.21
N LEU A 148 12.13 2.31 1.24
CA LEU A 148 13.04 3.25 1.87
C LEU A 148 14.02 3.85 0.86
N GLN A 149 14.54 3.03 -0.06
CA GLN A 149 15.40 3.49 -1.14
C GLN A 149 14.71 4.56 -2.00
N SER A 150 13.48 4.29 -2.44
CA SER A 150 12.70 5.25 -3.24
C SER A 150 12.37 6.51 -2.46
N ASN A 151 12.01 6.39 -1.17
CA ASN A 151 11.79 7.54 -0.29
C ASN A 151 13.04 8.42 -0.17
N VAL A 152 14.22 7.84 0.04
CA VAL A 152 15.49 8.59 0.15
C VAL A 152 15.87 9.21 -1.19
N ASN A 153 15.76 8.47 -2.30
CA ASN A 153 16.09 8.98 -3.63
C ASN A 153 15.22 10.20 -4.00
N ARG A 154 13.95 10.22 -3.59
CA ARG A 154 13.05 11.36 -3.85
C ARG A 154 13.43 12.63 -3.10
N ILE A 155 14.09 12.51 -1.95
CA ILE A 155 14.64 13.64 -1.18
C ILE A 155 15.93 14.13 -1.83
N LEU A 156 16.72 13.21 -2.37
CA LEU A 156 18.00 13.48 -3.02
C LEU A 156 17.89 14.21 -4.35
N VAL A 157 16.86 13.89 -5.14
CA VAL A 157 16.69 14.48 -6.47
C VAL A 157 16.22 15.94 -6.33
N PRO A 158 16.98 16.93 -6.84
CA PRO A 158 16.59 18.34 -6.81
C PRO A 158 15.24 18.56 -7.50
N GLU A 159 14.40 19.43 -6.93
CA GLU A 159 13.07 19.75 -7.49
C GLU A 159 13.14 20.26 -8.93
N GLU A 160 14.25 20.88 -9.34
CA GLU A 160 14.49 21.38 -10.70
C GLU A 160 14.56 20.26 -11.76
N SER A 161 14.79 19.01 -11.33
CA SER A 161 14.85 17.83 -12.22
C SER A 161 13.49 17.14 -12.37
N LYS A 162 12.50 17.47 -11.52
CA LYS A 162 11.12 17.02 -11.68
C LYS A 162 10.51 17.94 -12.73
N GLY A 163 10.08 17.39 -13.87
CA GLY A 163 9.66 18.16 -15.04
C GLY A 163 8.55 19.19 -14.76
N LEU A 164 8.15 19.94 -15.79
CA LEU A 164 7.05 20.93 -15.71
C LEU A 164 5.69 20.26 -15.43
N GLN A 165 5.47 19.77 -14.22
CA GLN A 165 4.15 19.37 -13.75
C GLN A 165 3.40 20.59 -13.24
N LYS A 166 2.10 20.61 -13.51
CA LYS A 166 1.21 21.70 -13.13
C LYS A 166 0.98 21.62 -11.62
N LYS A 167 1.57 22.57 -10.89
CA LYS A 167 1.42 22.67 -9.43
C LYS A 167 -0.06 22.65 -9.04
N GLY A 168 -0.42 21.82 -8.07
CA GLY A 168 -1.77 21.71 -7.50
C GLY A 168 -2.70 20.71 -8.19
N SER A 169 -2.19 19.89 -9.12
CA SER A 169 -3.02 18.91 -9.85
C SER A 169 -3.13 17.57 -9.12
N SER A 170 -4.22 16.84 -9.38
CA SER A 170 -4.40 15.44 -8.93
C SER A 170 -3.26 14.54 -9.41
N GLU A 171 -2.80 14.74 -10.65
CA GLU A 171 -1.66 14.02 -11.24
C GLU A 171 -0.37 14.24 -10.44
N GLU A 172 -0.09 15.47 -10.01
CA GLU A 172 1.06 15.77 -9.15
C GLU A 172 0.93 15.08 -7.79
N TYR A 173 -0.25 15.13 -7.16
CA TYR A 173 -0.47 14.47 -5.87
C TYR A 173 -0.21 12.98 -5.96
N TRP A 174 -0.79 12.29 -6.95
CA TRP A 174 -0.64 10.84 -7.12
C TRP A 174 0.73 10.41 -7.62
N SER A 175 1.46 11.27 -8.36
CA SER A 175 2.87 11.04 -8.69
C SER A 175 3.77 10.92 -7.46
N ASN A 176 3.28 11.31 -6.28
CA ASN A 176 3.96 11.12 -5.02
C ASN A 176 3.76 9.74 -4.39
N TYR A 177 3.03 8.83 -5.02
CA TYR A 177 2.75 7.49 -4.52
C TYR A 177 2.99 6.39 -5.57
N GLU A 178 3.19 5.15 -5.13
CA GLU A 178 3.06 3.97 -6.01
C GLU A 178 1.58 3.60 -6.07
N GLU A 179 0.90 3.99 -7.13
CA GLU A 179 -0.56 3.81 -7.23
C GLU A 179 -1.00 2.34 -7.06
N ASP A 180 -0.18 1.39 -7.51
CA ASP A 180 -0.45 -0.05 -7.37
C ASP A 180 -0.40 -0.54 -5.91
N LEU A 181 0.20 0.23 -5.00
CA LEU A 181 0.30 -0.09 -3.57
C LEU A 181 -0.64 0.77 -2.69
N VAL A 182 -1.40 1.70 -3.28
CA VAL A 182 -2.44 2.48 -2.59
C VAL A 182 -3.77 1.72 -2.63
N PHE A 183 -4.15 1.11 -1.50
CA PHE A 183 -5.38 0.32 -1.40
C PHE A 183 -6.64 1.13 -1.73
N ASN A 184 -6.72 2.34 -1.17
CA ASN A 184 -7.90 3.19 -1.31
C ASN A 184 -7.86 4.09 -2.56
N ARG A 185 -6.99 3.82 -3.54
CA ARG A 185 -6.88 4.61 -4.78
C ARG A 185 -8.22 4.73 -5.50
N VAL A 186 -8.93 3.61 -5.64
CA VAL A 186 -10.26 3.55 -6.29
C VAL A 186 -11.33 4.21 -5.42
N LEU A 187 -11.23 4.11 -4.09
CA LEU A 187 -12.16 4.78 -3.18
C LEU A 187 -11.97 6.30 -3.18
N LEU A 188 -10.78 6.75 -3.59
CA LEU A 188 -10.41 8.15 -3.65
C LEU A 188 -10.59 8.77 -5.03
N SER A 189 -10.94 8.00 -6.06
CA SER A 189 -11.03 8.52 -7.45
C SER A 189 -12.06 9.63 -7.63
N GLU A 190 -13.11 9.64 -6.79
CA GLU A 190 -14.12 10.70 -6.77
C GLU A 190 -13.55 12.06 -6.35
N PHE A 191 -12.43 12.05 -5.64
CA PHE A 191 -11.71 13.25 -5.25
C PHE A 191 -10.62 13.63 -6.26
N ASP A 192 -10.54 13.00 -7.43
CA ASP A 192 -9.51 13.33 -8.43
C ASP A 192 -9.94 14.42 -9.42
N THR A 193 -11.23 14.56 -9.69
CA THR A 193 -11.72 15.29 -10.86
C THR A 193 -12.10 16.75 -10.60
N ASN A 194 -12.38 17.15 -9.36
CA ASN A 194 -13.01 18.46 -9.05
C ASN A 194 -12.44 19.19 -7.82
N THR A 195 -11.20 18.91 -7.45
CA THR A 195 -10.78 19.12 -6.06
C THR A 195 -9.83 20.29 -5.86
N SER A 196 -10.16 21.16 -4.90
CA SER A 196 -9.28 22.19 -4.37
C SER A 196 -8.06 21.57 -3.67
N GLU A 197 -6.88 22.20 -3.78
CA GLU A 197 -5.64 21.76 -3.10
C GLU A 197 -5.81 21.44 -1.60
N GLN A 198 -6.77 22.09 -0.95
CA GLN A 198 -7.07 21.93 0.47
C GLN A 198 -7.55 20.52 0.85
N LEU A 199 -8.25 19.79 -0.04
CA LEU A 199 -8.77 18.46 0.26
C LEU A 199 -7.67 17.40 0.34
N TRP A 200 -6.56 17.59 -0.38
CA TRP A 200 -5.41 16.68 -0.33
C TRP A 200 -4.83 16.53 1.08
N SER A 201 -5.02 17.54 1.94
CA SER A 201 -4.60 17.49 3.34
C SER A 201 -5.47 16.60 4.23
N PHE A 202 -6.67 16.23 3.77
CA PHE A 202 -7.61 15.34 4.47
C PHE A 202 -7.54 13.90 3.94
N ILE A 203 -7.06 13.71 2.71
CA ILE A 203 -6.90 12.39 2.09
C ILE A 203 -5.66 11.70 2.66
N VAL A 204 -5.85 10.43 3.02
CA VAL A 204 -4.77 9.59 3.55
C VAL A 204 -4.64 8.33 2.67
N PRO A 205 -3.56 8.22 1.88
CA PRO A 205 -3.25 6.98 1.16
C PRO A 205 -2.89 5.86 2.15
N ILE A 206 -3.52 4.71 1.96
CA ILE A 206 -3.41 3.56 2.87
C ILE A 206 -2.80 2.37 2.10
N ILE A 207 -1.84 1.69 2.73
CA ILE A 207 -1.36 0.39 2.25
C ILE A 207 -2.19 -0.75 2.86
N TYR A 208 -2.37 -1.82 2.10
CA TYR A 208 -2.93 -3.08 2.61
C TYR A 208 -1.83 -4.13 2.76
N GLY A 209 -1.65 -4.65 3.97
CA GLY A 209 -0.61 -5.63 4.27
C GLY A 209 -0.29 -5.72 5.75
N TYR A 210 0.97 -5.51 6.12
CA TYR A 210 1.43 -5.67 7.51
C TYR A 210 2.59 -4.71 7.81
N VAL A 211 2.59 -4.12 9.00
CA VAL A 211 3.72 -3.34 9.52
C VAL A 211 4.07 -3.83 10.91
N PHE A 212 5.35 -4.10 11.11
CA PHE A 212 5.94 -4.43 12.40
C PHE A 212 7.16 -3.56 12.65
N VAL A 213 7.22 -2.96 13.83
CA VAL A 213 8.35 -2.13 14.26
C VAL A 213 8.78 -2.63 15.64
N HIS A 214 10.07 -2.90 15.80
CA HIS A 214 10.64 -3.38 17.05
C HIS A 214 11.96 -2.69 17.35
N SER A 215 12.01 -1.97 18.47
CA SER A 215 13.21 -1.28 18.94
C SER A 215 14.08 -2.18 19.80
N LEU A 216 15.30 -2.42 19.33
CA LEU A 216 16.40 -3.05 20.05
C LEU A 216 17.24 -1.99 20.76
N HIS A 217 17.55 -2.24 22.02
CA HIS A 217 18.40 -1.38 22.84
C HIS A 217 19.66 -2.17 23.19
N PHE A 218 20.82 -1.64 22.79
CA PHE A 218 22.14 -2.10 23.16
C PHE A 218 22.74 -1.10 24.17
N ASP A 219 23.79 -1.50 24.90
CA ASP A 219 24.36 -0.69 25.99
C ASP A 219 24.68 0.77 25.58
N GLN A 220 25.11 0.98 24.34
CA GLN A 220 25.48 2.31 23.81
C GLN A 220 24.72 2.72 22.53
N ASN A 221 23.92 1.83 21.95
CA ASN A 221 23.28 2.05 20.66
C ASN A 221 21.80 1.65 20.68
N LYS A 222 21.00 2.27 19.82
CA LYS A 222 19.62 1.85 19.55
C LYS A 222 19.51 1.41 18.10
N ALA A 223 18.75 0.34 17.83
CA ALA A 223 18.38 -0.02 16.47
C ALA A 223 16.90 -0.35 16.38
N ASP A 224 16.23 0.07 15.32
CA ASP A 224 14.86 -0.34 15.02
C ASP A 224 14.87 -1.35 13.88
N LEU A 225 14.25 -2.52 14.12
CA LEU A 225 13.93 -3.51 13.11
C LEU A 225 12.51 -3.27 12.63
N VAL A 226 12.36 -3.05 11.34
CA VAL A 226 11.06 -2.71 10.74
C VAL A 226 10.79 -3.65 9.58
N LEU A 227 9.59 -4.24 9.57
CA LEU A 227 9.11 -5.09 8.50
C LEU A 227 7.83 -4.46 7.94
N ILE A 228 7.85 -4.14 6.65
CA ILE A 228 6.70 -3.58 5.94
C ILE A 228 6.35 -4.50 4.78
N SER A 229 5.15 -5.09 4.81
CA SER A 229 4.59 -5.85 3.70
C SER A 229 3.43 -5.07 3.08
N ARG A 230 3.46 -4.92 1.74
CA ARG A 230 2.52 -4.12 0.96
C ARG A 230 1.98 -4.97 -0.18
N LYS A 231 0.66 -5.06 -0.29
CA LYS A 231 0.00 -5.85 -1.33
C LYS A 231 -0.33 -4.97 -2.53
N ASP A 232 -0.03 -5.47 -3.72
CA ASP A 232 -0.49 -4.90 -4.98
C ASP A 232 -2.03 -4.95 -5.08
N CYS A 233 -2.59 -3.81 -5.45
CA CYS A 233 -4.03 -3.56 -5.51
C CYS A 233 -4.62 -3.60 -6.92
N ASN A 234 -3.80 -3.80 -7.97
CA ASN A 234 -4.28 -3.89 -9.35
C ASN A 234 -5.06 -5.19 -9.60
N ARG A 235 -4.64 -6.30 -8.99
CA ARG A 235 -5.30 -7.60 -9.13
C ARG A 235 -5.63 -8.25 -7.79
N LEU A 236 -6.49 -7.57 -7.03
CA LEU A 236 -7.04 -8.08 -5.78
C LEU A 236 -7.95 -9.29 -6.01
N GLY A 237 -7.94 -10.22 -5.06
CA GLY A 237 -8.89 -11.32 -5.04
C GLY A 237 -8.56 -12.36 -3.99
N ARG A 238 -9.60 -13.08 -3.56
CA ARG A 238 -9.48 -14.14 -2.57
C ARG A 238 -8.65 -15.30 -3.12
N ARG A 239 -7.97 -16.01 -2.22
CA ARG A 239 -7.29 -17.27 -2.54
C ARG A 239 -8.29 -18.22 -3.21
N PHE A 240 -7.91 -18.86 -4.31
CA PHE A 240 -8.75 -19.70 -5.20
C PHE A 240 -9.73 -18.96 -6.13
N VAL A 241 -9.98 -17.67 -5.92
CA VAL A 241 -10.80 -16.86 -6.84
C VAL A 241 -9.91 -16.13 -7.86
N SER A 242 -8.83 -15.51 -7.38
CA SER A 242 -7.85 -14.84 -8.24
C SER A 242 -6.50 -15.57 -8.20
N ARG A 243 -6.01 -15.97 -9.36
CA ARG A 243 -4.76 -16.71 -9.58
C ARG A 243 -4.13 -16.25 -10.89
N GLY A 244 -2.82 -16.32 -10.97
CA GLY A 244 -2.08 -16.01 -12.18
C GLY A 244 -2.07 -14.53 -12.55
N LEU A 245 -1.85 -14.26 -13.84
CA LEU A 245 -1.85 -12.93 -14.43
C LEU A 245 -3.23 -12.52 -14.98
N ASP A 246 -3.40 -11.21 -15.17
CA ASP A 246 -4.34 -10.62 -16.14
C ASP A 246 -3.66 -10.28 -17.47
N GLU A 247 -4.37 -9.60 -18.37
CA GLU A 247 -3.90 -9.24 -19.71
C GLU A 247 -2.89 -8.08 -19.70
N GLU A 248 -2.92 -7.32 -18.62
CA GLU A 248 -2.03 -6.20 -18.30
C GLU A 248 -0.72 -6.68 -17.67
N GLY A 249 -0.66 -7.92 -17.17
CA GLY A 249 0.52 -8.52 -16.53
C GLY A 249 0.58 -8.32 -15.02
N ASN A 250 -0.51 -7.91 -14.36
CA ASN A 250 -0.59 -7.85 -12.91
C ASN A 250 -0.76 -9.26 -12.34
N ALA A 251 0.11 -9.63 -11.40
CA ALA A 251 0.03 -10.92 -10.74
C ALA A 251 -0.92 -10.87 -9.55
N SER A 252 -1.80 -11.86 -9.47
CA SER A 252 -2.73 -11.99 -8.35
C SER A 252 -1.96 -12.19 -7.03
N ASN A 253 -2.37 -11.50 -5.97
CA ASN A 253 -1.72 -11.57 -4.64
C ASN A 253 -0.21 -11.28 -4.68
N PHE A 254 0.21 -10.33 -5.51
CA PHE A 254 1.56 -9.80 -5.47
C PHE A 254 1.77 -8.97 -4.20
N VAL A 255 2.88 -9.17 -3.52
CA VAL A 255 3.25 -8.55 -2.25
C VAL A 255 4.72 -8.19 -2.30
N GLU A 256 5.02 -6.95 -1.94
CA GLU A 256 6.36 -6.48 -1.64
C GLU A 256 6.56 -6.57 -0.11
N THR A 257 7.69 -7.11 0.34
CA THR A 257 8.07 -7.15 1.76
C THR A 257 9.45 -6.58 1.94
N GLU A 258 9.53 -5.52 2.73
CA GLU A 258 10.72 -4.75 2.97
C GLU A 258 11.17 -4.92 4.42
N HIS A 259 12.44 -5.29 4.58
CA HIS A 259 13.14 -5.33 5.85
C HIS A 259 13.98 -4.07 5.97
N ILE A 260 13.71 -3.25 6.97
CA ILE A 260 14.44 -2.02 7.24
C ILE A 260 15.14 -2.16 8.60
N ILE A 261 16.41 -1.74 8.63
CA ILE A 261 17.17 -1.57 9.86
C ILE A 261 17.56 -0.11 9.98
N VAL A 262 17.19 0.51 11.10
CA VAL A 262 17.61 1.88 11.44
C VAL A 262 18.52 1.81 12.65
N HIS A 263 19.81 2.07 12.47
CA HIS A 263 20.78 2.16 13.55
C HIS A 263 21.00 3.64 13.93
N TYR A 264 20.72 3.97 15.18
CA TYR A 264 20.85 5.33 15.71
C TYR A 264 22.24 5.53 16.31
N GLU A 265 22.94 6.57 15.84
CA GLU A 265 24.20 7.05 16.37
C GLU A 265 24.00 8.44 17.01
N GLU A 266 25.04 8.98 17.65
CA GLU A 266 24.95 10.27 18.36
C GLU A 266 24.58 11.43 17.43
N GLU A 267 25.19 11.50 16.25
CA GLU A 267 25.03 12.61 15.29
C GLU A 267 24.40 12.18 13.94
N SER A 268 24.09 10.89 13.78
CA SER A 268 23.56 10.34 12.53
C SER A 268 22.70 9.11 12.76
N TYR A 269 22.09 8.62 11.68
CA TYR A 269 21.46 7.31 11.62
C TYR A 269 21.91 6.60 10.35
N ARG A 270 22.27 5.32 10.49
CA ARG A 270 22.54 4.41 9.38
C ARG A 270 21.29 3.62 9.09
N ILE A 271 20.91 3.60 7.83
CA ILE A 271 19.69 2.95 7.38
C ILE A 271 20.03 1.90 6.33
N ALA A 272 19.42 0.73 6.45
CA ALA A 272 19.49 -0.31 5.46
C ALA A 272 18.10 -0.80 5.10
N SER A 273 17.86 -1.14 3.84
CA SER A 273 16.60 -1.71 3.37
C SER A 273 16.86 -2.86 2.39
N TYR A 274 16.11 -3.94 2.56
CA TYR A 274 16.12 -5.10 1.68
C TYR A 274 14.69 -5.48 1.30
N VAL A 275 14.40 -5.46 0.00
CA VAL A 275 13.07 -5.71 -0.56
C VAL A 275 13.00 -7.11 -1.17
N GLN A 276 11.94 -7.84 -0.85
CA GLN A 276 11.60 -9.12 -1.45
C GLN A 276 10.19 -9.10 -2.00
N THR A 277 9.95 -9.75 -3.14
CA THR A 277 8.63 -9.83 -3.73
C THR A 277 8.10 -11.26 -3.72
N ARG A 278 6.79 -11.39 -3.65
CA ARG A 278 6.08 -12.68 -3.70
C ARG A 278 4.78 -12.49 -4.47
N GLY A 279 4.48 -13.38 -5.42
CA GLY A 279 3.24 -13.33 -6.17
C GLY A 279 2.75 -14.70 -6.62
N SER A 280 1.59 -14.71 -7.31
CA SER A 280 1.17 -15.90 -8.05
C SER A 280 2.12 -16.18 -9.20
N ILE A 281 2.26 -17.46 -9.57
CA ILE A 281 3.02 -17.86 -10.76
C ILE A 281 2.49 -17.08 -11.99
N PRO A 282 3.37 -16.41 -12.75
CA PRO A 282 2.99 -15.47 -13.81
C PRO A 282 2.56 -16.21 -15.09
N LEU A 283 1.42 -16.89 -14.99
CA LEU A 283 0.72 -17.61 -16.05
C LEU A 283 -0.76 -17.29 -15.96
N PHE A 284 -1.52 -17.52 -17.03
CA PHE A 284 -2.98 -17.59 -16.96
C PHE A 284 -3.38 -18.96 -16.42
N TRP A 285 -3.80 -19.00 -15.17
CA TRP A 285 -4.28 -20.23 -14.55
C TRP A 285 -5.37 -19.96 -13.51
N THR A 286 -6.23 -20.95 -13.32
CA THR A 286 -7.35 -20.91 -12.40
C THR A 286 -7.35 -22.14 -11.50
N GLN A 287 -7.98 -21.98 -10.34
CA GLN A 287 -8.20 -23.07 -9.42
C GLN A 287 -9.59 -22.91 -8.80
N THR A 288 -10.61 -23.27 -9.58
CA THR A 288 -12.00 -23.10 -9.17
C THR A 288 -12.27 -23.84 -7.86
N PRO A 289 -12.77 -23.18 -6.81
CA PRO A 289 -13.08 -23.83 -5.53
C PRO A 289 -14.06 -24.99 -5.74
N THR A 290 -13.80 -26.13 -5.09
CA THR A 290 -14.71 -27.27 -5.04
C THR A 290 -14.71 -27.84 -3.62
N LEU A 291 -15.68 -28.67 -3.26
CA LEU A 291 -15.72 -29.38 -1.97
C LEU A 291 -14.56 -30.40 -1.79
N LYS A 292 -13.67 -30.54 -2.77
CA LYS A 292 -12.51 -31.45 -2.70
C LYS A 292 -11.29 -30.76 -2.10
N TYR A 293 -10.50 -31.53 -1.34
CA TYR A 293 -9.27 -31.10 -0.65
C TYR A 293 -8.15 -30.54 -1.57
N GLY A 294 -8.31 -30.61 -2.89
CA GLY A 294 -7.41 -30.00 -3.87
C GLY A 294 -8.15 -29.76 -5.19
N PRO A 295 -8.70 -28.56 -5.41
CA PRO A 295 -9.44 -28.29 -6.63
C PRO A 295 -8.52 -28.37 -7.85
N LYS A 296 -9.08 -28.85 -8.97
CA LYS A 296 -8.32 -29.03 -10.22
C LYS A 296 -7.76 -27.69 -10.71
N LEU A 297 -6.52 -27.72 -11.17
CA LEU A 297 -5.87 -26.58 -11.81
C LEU A 297 -6.25 -26.54 -13.29
N GLY A 298 -6.71 -25.39 -13.76
CA GLY A 298 -6.86 -25.09 -15.19
C GLY A 298 -5.75 -24.14 -15.61
N ILE A 299 -4.86 -24.58 -16.50
CA ILE A 299 -3.79 -23.75 -17.06
C ILE A 299 -4.18 -23.41 -18.49
N SER A 300 -4.04 -22.15 -18.89
CA SER A 300 -4.27 -21.74 -20.28
C SER A 300 -3.30 -22.47 -21.21
N THR A 301 -3.82 -23.04 -22.29
CA THR A 301 -3.03 -23.69 -23.34
C THR A 301 -2.48 -22.70 -24.37
N ASP A 302 -2.86 -21.42 -24.27
CA ASP A 302 -2.36 -20.37 -25.16
C ASP A 302 -0.99 -19.88 -24.69
N ASP A 303 0.06 -20.49 -25.24
CA ASP A 303 1.46 -20.13 -24.97
C ASP A 303 1.77 -18.68 -25.40
N THR A 304 1.13 -18.17 -26.46
CA THR A 304 1.40 -16.82 -26.97
C THR A 304 0.85 -15.76 -26.03
N LYS A 305 -0.38 -15.94 -25.54
CA LYS A 305 -1.00 -15.07 -24.55
C LYS A 305 -0.24 -15.09 -23.23
N ASN A 306 0.12 -16.29 -22.74
CA ASN A 306 0.94 -16.43 -21.52
C ASN A 306 2.27 -15.70 -21.66
N LYS A 307 2.96 -15.84 -22.79
CA LYS A 307 4.23 -15.16 -23.05
C LYS A 307 4.07 -13.65 -23.02
N ALA A 308 3.10 -13.09 -23.75
CA ALA A 308 2.89 -11.65 -23.83
C ALA A 308 2.58 -11.02 -22.46
N ALA A 309 1.72 -11.65 -21.66
CA ALA A 309 1.41 -11.14 -20.31
C ALA A 309 2.60 -11.26 -19.36
N ALA A 310 3.37 -12.36 -19.44
CA ALA A 310 4.56 -12.54 -18.63
C ALA A 310 5.69 -11.57 -19.00
N GLU A 311 5.85 -11.23 -20.29
CA GLU A 311 6.78 -10.19 -20.73
C GLU A 311 6.44 -8.84 -20.10
N LYS A 312 5.16 -8.43 -20.12
CA LYS A 312 4.72 -7.21 -19.43
C LYS A 312 4.98 -7.27 -17.93
N HIS A 313 4.63 -8.39 -17.29
CA HIS A 313 4.84 -8.61 -15.86
C HIS A 313 6.31 -8.45 -15.45
N PHE A 314 7.20 -9.16 -16.14
CA PHE A 314 8.63 -9.12 -15.82
C PHE A 314 9.25 -7.79 -16.25
N ALA A 315 8.81 -7.15 -17.34
CA ALA A 315 9.28 -5.82 -17.69
C ALA A 315 8.97 -4.79 -16.59
N LYS A 316 7.73 -4.76 -16.06
CA LYS A 316 7.34 -3.88 -14.94
C LYS A 316 8.19 -4.15 -13.69
N ASN A 317 8.38 -5.42 -13.33
CA ASN A 317 9.16 -5.78 -12.15
C ASN A 317 10.65 -5.50 -12.33
N ILE A 318 11.19 -5.67 -13.52
CA ILE A 318 12.60 -5.41 -13.82
C ILE A 318 12.88 -3.90 -13.79
N ASP A 319 11.94 -3.10 -14.28
CA ASP A 319 12.03 -1.64 -14.21
C ASP A 319 12.04 -1.15 -12.75
N LYS A 320 11.18 -1.72 -11.91
CA LYS A 320 11.03 -1.33 -10.50
C LYS A 320 12.13 -1.87 -9.57
N TYR A 321 12.54 -3.13 -9.73
CA TYR A 321 13.43 -3.82 -8.78
C TYR A 321 14.76 -4.27 -9.36
N GLY A 322 14.98 -4.13 -10.67
CA GLY A 322 16.16 -4.66 -11.35
C GLY A 322 16.06 -6.15 -11.66
N ASP A 323 17.18 -6.86 -11.63
CA ASP A 323 17.25 -8.27 -12.02
C ASP A 323 16.49 -9.16 -11.01
N HIS A 324 15.87 -10.24 -11.47
CA HIS A 324 15.00 -11.08 -10.62
C HIS A 324 15.52 -12.51 -10.48
N VAL A 325 15.62 -12.95 -9.22
CA VAL A 325 15.79 -14.35 -8.84
C VAL A 325 14.43 -14.97 -8.54
N LEU A 326 13.91 -15.74 -9.48
CA LEU A 326 12.61 -16.40 -9.43
C LEU A 326 12.73 -17.76 -8.75
N ILE A 327 12.27 -17.83 -7.50
CA ILE A 327 12.29 -19.07 -6.71
C ILE A 327 10.91 -19.73 -6.76
N ASN A 328 10.82 -20.88 -7.40
CA ASN A 328 9.60 -21.69 -7.43
C ASN A 328 9.71 -22.85 -6.44
N LEU A 329 8.83 -22.86 -5.44
CA LEU A 329 8.83 -23.84 -4.33
C LEU A 329 7.74 -24.91 -4.44
N ILE A 330 7.02 -24.97 -5.56
CA ILE A 330 5.92 -25.93 -5.71
C ILE A 330 6.44 -27.37 -5.89
N ASP A 331 5.61 -28.32 -5.48
CA ASP A 331 5.94 -29.73 -5.51
C ASP A 331 6.08 -30.24 -6.95
N LYS A 332 7.08 -31.08 -7.20
CA LYS A 332 7.26 -31.80 -8.48
C LYS A 332 6.34 -33.02 -8.56
N LYS A 333 5.09 -32.87 -8.10
CA LYS A 333 4.08 -33.92 -8.06
C LYS A 333 2.69 -33.42 -8.44
N GLY A 334 1.90 -34.34 -9.01
CA GLY A 334 0.46 -34.16 -9.21
C GLY A 334 0.13 -32.95 -10.09
N SER A 335 -0.79 -32.11 -9.63
CA SER A 335 -1.22 -30.93 -10.39
C SER A 335 -0.21 -29.78 -10.31
N GLN A 336 0.59 -29.69 -9.25
CA GLN A 336 1.62 -28.64 -9.08
C GLN A 336 2.78 -28.81 -10.07
N ASP A 337 3.13 -30.06 -10.39
CA ASP A 337 4.13 -30.38 -11.42
C ASP A 337 3.77 -29.79 -12.79
N LYS A 338 2.48 -29.83 -13.15
CA LYS A 338 1.98 -29.30 -14.43
C LYS A 338 2.20 -27.79 -14.56
N ILE A 339 1.89 -27.03 -13.51
CA ILE A 339 2.08 -25.57 -13.52
C ILE A 339 3.56 -25.20 -13.41
N GLY A 340 4.37 -25.97 -12.67
CA GLY A 340 5.82 -25.79 -12.62
C GLY A 340 6.52 -26.04 -13.93
N THR A 341 6.12 -27.10 -14.63
CA THR A 341 6.60 -27.40 -15.98
C THR A 341 6.20 -26.31 -16.96
N ALA A 342 4.95 -25.86 -16.92
CA ALA A 342 4.47 -24.76 -17.76
C ALA A 342 5.25 -23.46 -17.51
N PHE A 343 5.50 -23.12 -16.23
CA PHE A 343 6.26 -21.92 -15.88
C PHE A 343 7.72 -22.03 -16.29
N THR A 344 8.34 -23.21 -16.08
CA THR A 344 9.71 -23.49 -16.54
C THR A 344 9.84 -23.33 -18.06
N LYS A 345 8.86 -23.84 -18.82
CA LYS A 345 8.80 -23.68 -20.28
C LYS A 345 8.67 -22.20 -20.66
N LEU A 346 7.79 -21.46 -19.96
CA LEU A 346 7.59 -20.03 -20.19
C LEU A 346 8.89 -19.23 -19.99
N VAL A 347 9.56 -19.37 -18.85
CA VAL A 347 10.79 -18.63 -18.55
C VAL A 347 11.89 -18.94 -19.56
N LYS A 348 12.04 -20.22 -19.96
CA LYS A 348 12.98 -20.60 -21.04
C LYS A 348 12.65 -19.94 -22.38
N ASN A 349 11.36 -19.75 -22.67
CA ASN A 349 10.90 -19.12 -23.91
C ASN A 349 10.99 -17.58 -23.90
N LEU A 350 11.05 -16.97 -22.71
CA LEU A 350 11.30 -15.54 -22.56
C LEU A 350 12.75 -15.18 -22.93
N LYS A 351 13.71 -16.08 -22.70
CA LYS A 351 15.14 -15.88 -22.99
C LYS A 351 15.65 -14.53 -22.49
N ASN A 352 15.29 -14.18 -21.26
CA ASN A 352 15.68 -12.93 -20.63
C ASN A 352 16.79 -13.20 -19.61
N ASP A 353 18.00 -12.71 -19.90
CA ASP A 353 19.19 -12.96 -19.06
C ASP A 353 19.11 -12.28 -17.69
N ARG A 354 18.20 -11.33 -17.52
CA ARG A 354 17.92 -10.64 -16.24
C ARG A 354 17.03 -11.46 -15.30
N LEU A 355 16.54 -12.62 -15.75
CA LEU A 355 15.71 -13.54 -14.97
C LEU A 355 16.50 -14.81 -14.66
N HIS A 356 16.84 -15.01 -13.38
CA HIS A 356 17.40 -16.27 -12.91
C HIS A 356 16.28 -17.12 -12.30
N TYR A 357 16.06 -18.33 -12.81
CA TYR A 357 14.95 -19.18 -12.35
C TYR A 357 15.43 -20.49 -11.72
N GLU A 358 14.98 -20.73 -10.49
CA GLU A 358 15.29 -21.94 -9.72
C GLU A 358 14.01 -22.63 -9.25
N TRP A 359 13.83 -23.89 -9.62
CA TRP A 359 12.70 -24.72 -9.20
C TRP A 359 13.10 -25.77 -8.18
N PHE A 360 12.85 -25.47 -6.92
CA PHE A 360 13.19 -26.28 -5.75
C PHE A 360 11.95 -26.96 -5.16
N ASP A 361 11.90 -28.29 -5.19
CA ASP A 361 10.81 -29.06 -4.59
C ASP A 361 10.98 -29.11 -3.07
N PHE A 362 10.43 -28.13 -2.37
CA PHE A 362 10.60 -27.97 -0.94
C PHE A 362 10.09 -29.18 -0.14
N HIS A 363 8.89 -29.69 -0.43
CA HIS A 363 8.35 -30.85 0.28
C HIS A 363 9.04 -32.15 -0.14
N GLY A 364 9.67 -32.20 -1.30
CA GLY A 364 10.52 -33.31 -1.76
C GLY A 364 11.86 -33.36 -1.01
N GLU A 365 12.55 -32.23 -0.98
CA GLU A 365 13.92 -32.08 -0.46
C GLU A 365 13.96 -31.99 1.08
N CYS A 366 13.04 -31.26 1.70
CA CYS A 366 13.02 -31.06 3.16
C CYS A 366 12.19 -32.11 3.92
N LYS A 367 11.90 -33.27 3.31
CA LYS A 367 11.18 -34.36 3.98
C LYS A 367 11.86 -34.76 5.28
N LYS A 368 11.04 -35.11 6.28
CA LYS A 368 11.49 -35.50 7.61
C LYS A 368 12.28 -34.38 8.32
N MET A 369 11.87 -33.12 8.11
CA MET A 369 12.47 -31.92 8.75
C MET A 369 13.97 -31.74 8.44
N LYS A 370 14.41 -32.17 7.26
CA LYS A 370 15.80 -31.98 6.80
C LYS A 370 15.99 -30.56 6.26
N TRP A 371 15.88 -29.59 7.15
CA TRP A 371 16.02 -28.16 6.87
C TRP A 371 17.40 -27.78 6.32
N GLU A 372 18.42 -28.57 6.66
CA GLU A 372 19.77 -28.46 6.10
C GLU A 372 19.78 -28.46 4.56
N ASN A 373 18.80 -29.11 3.91
CA ASN A 373 18.71 -29.13 2.45
C ASN A 373 18.35 -27.76 1.84
N LEU A 374 17.86 -26.80 2.63
CA LEU A 374 17.71 -25.42 2.17
C LEU A 374 19.05 -24.78 1.82
N SER A 375 20.16 -25.22 2.43
CA SER A 375 21.49 -24.76 2.06
C SER A 375 21.82 -25.03 0.59
N LYS A 376 21.21 -26.06 -0.03
CA LYS A 376 21.36 -26.32 -1.48
C LYS A 376 20.73 -25.22 -2.32
N LEU A 377 19.49 -24.82 -1.97
CA LEU A 377 18.80 -23.72 -2.65
C LEU A 377 19.61 -22.44 -2.49
N ILE A 378 19.99 -22.11 -1.25
CA ILE A 378 20.81 -20.92 -0.96
C ILE A 378 22.09 -20.95 -1.79
N LYS A 379 22.84 -22.06 -1.79
CA LYS A 379 24.07 -22.19 -2.58
C LYS A 379 23.85 -21.97 -4.09
N ASN A 380 22.71 -22.38 -4.64
CA ASN A 380 22.42 -22.22 -6.06
C ASN A 380 22.11 -20.75 -6.44
N ILE A 381 21.51 -19.99 -5.52
CA ILE A 381 21.08 -18.61 -5.78
C ILE A 381 22.01 -17.56 -5.16
N GLN A 382 22.92 -17.95 -4.27
CA GLN A 382 23.72 -17.04 -3.42
C GLN A 382 24.42 -15.97 -4.25
N GLU A 383 25.13 -16.36 -5.30
CA GLU A 383 25.85 -15.43 -6.18
C GLU A 383 24.92 -14.37 -6.77
N LYS A 384 23.73 -14.77 -7.23
CA LYS A 384 22.74 -13.85 -7.81
C LYS A 384 22.03 -12.98 -6.78
N VAL A 385 21.79 -13.51 -5.58
CA VAL A 385 21.22 -12.73 -4.48
C VAL A 385 22.22 -11.71 -3.95
N ASP A 386 23.50 -12.06 -3.87
CA ASP A 386 24.57 -11.14 -3.45
C ASP A 386 24.79 -10.02 -4.48
N GLU A 387 24.66 -10.32 -5.78
CA GLU A 387 24.67 -9.30 -6.85
C GLU A 387 23.51 -8.28 -6.73
N GLN A 388 22.34 -8.69 -6.24
CA GLN A 388 21.18 -7.79 -6.07
C GLN A 388 21.37 -6.79 -4.93
N ASN A 389 22.14 -7.18 -3.90
CA ASN A 389 22.53 -6.33 -2.78
C ASN A 389 21.35 -5.75 -1.97
N TYR A 390 21.63 -4.83 -1.06
CA TYR A 390 20.65 -4.09 -0.27
C TYR A 390 20.92 -2.59 -0.35
N PHE A 391 19.89 -1.79 -0.08
CA PHE A 391 20.05 -0.35 0.02
C PHE A 391 20.68 0.02 1.35
N MET A 392 21.68 0.90 1.34
CA MET A 392 22.26 1.47 2.57
C MET A 392 22.57 2.97 2.40
N ALA A 393 22.28 3.75 3.44
CA ALA A 393 22.62 5.17 3.49
C ALA A 393 22.93 5.62 4.92
N ARG A 394 23.73 6.69 5.03
CA ARG A 394 23.94 7.42 6.28
C ARG A 394 23.26 8.78 6.17
N LEU A 395 22.47 9.11 7.18
CA LEU A 395 21.74 10.37 7.30
C LEU A 395 22.22 11.09 8.57
N ASP A 396 22.77 12.29 8.42
CA ASP A 396 23.24 13.10 9.54
C ASP A 396 22.07 13.92 10.13
N TYR A 397 22.08 14.20 11.45
CA TYR A 397 20.98 14.93 12.12
C TYR A 397 20.86 16.42 11.72
N ALA A 398 21.72 16.93 10.84
CA ALA A 398 21.74 18.31 10.38
C ALA A 398 20.52 18.63 9.47
N PHE A 399 19.34 18.75 10.09
CA PHE A 399 18.23 19.49 9.54
C PHE A 399 18.58 20.99 9.60
N ASP A 400 19.21 21.51 8.54
CA ASP A 400 18.84 22.84 8.02
C ASP A 400 19.36 23.20 6.62
N GLN A 401 20.20 22.39 5.96
CA GLN A 401 20.56 22.64 4.56
C GLN A 401 20.68 21.35 3.75
N LYS A 402 20.18 21.42 2.51
CA LYS A 402 20.06 20.40 1.45
C LYS A 402 21.34 19.64 1.06
N GLU A 403 22.38 19.56 1.88
CA GLU A 403 23.68 19.05 1.45
C GLU A 403 24.32 18.08 2.46
N LYS A 404 24.05 16.79 2.24
CA LYS A 404 24.99 15.64 2.24
C LYS A 404 24.30 14.37 2.70
N LEU A 405 23.67 13.70 1.76
CA LEU A 405 23.37 12.28 1.85
C LEU A 405 24.53 11.55 1.18
N SER A 406 25.34 10.82 1.96
CA SER A 406 26.35 9.95 1.39
C SER A 406 25.72 8.58 1.13
N GLN A 407 25.41 8.31 -0.14
CA GLN A 407 25.10 6.95 -0.59
C GLN A 407 26.41 6.19 -0.73
N SER A 408 26.49 5.05 -0.05
CA SER A 408 27.45 4.00 -0.36
C SER A 408 26.65 2.76 -0.72
N SER A 409 26.64 2.40 -2.01
CA SER A 409 26.34 1.03 -2.42
C SER A 409 27.46 0.15 -1.88
N CYS A 410 27.20 -0.57 -0.79
CA CYS A 410 28.05 -1.68 -0.33
C CYS A 410 27.46 -2.94 -0.90
#